data_AF-A0A3D3UGD8-F1
#
_entry.id   AF-A0A3D3UGD8-F1
#
_cell.length_a   1.000
_cell.length_b   1.000
_cell.length_c   1.000
_cell.angle_alpha   90.00
_cell.angle_beta   90.00
_cell.angle_gamma   90.00
#
_symmetry.space_group_name_H-M   'P 1'
#
loop_
_entity.id
_entity.type
_entity.pdbx_description
1 polymer ?
#
loop_
_entity_poly.entity_id
_entity_poly.type
_entity_poly.pdbx_seq_one_letter_code
_entity_poly.pdbx_strand_id
1 'polypeptide(L)'
;DDLTDPAPATSFAHLDATTVLDRAISEKGIYPAVDPLGSTSRILDPRIVGDEHYNTARRVQEILQRYKSLQDIIAILGMDELSEEDKLIVARARKVERFLSQPFFVAEVFTNSPGVLVDLQDTIKGFAALCNGDYDHLPEAAFYMVGTIEDAMEKAERLAAEAA
;
A
#
# COMPACT_ATOMS: atom_id res chain seq x y z
N ASP A 1 -10.55 -16.54 -7.62
CA ASP A 1 -9.97 -15.89 -8.80
C ASP A 1 -10.98 -15.55 -9.89
N ASP A 2 -12.26 -16.00 -9.82
CA ASP A 2 -13.29 -15.52 -10.76
C ASP A 2 -14.31 -14.63 -10.05
N LEU A 3 -14.10 -13.32 -10.13
CA LEU A 3 -15.02 -12.30 -9.60
C LEU A 3 -16.22 -12.06 -10.53
N THR A 4 -16.25 -12.69 -11.70
CA THR A 4 -17.35 -12.57 -12.66
C THR A 4 -18.44 -13.62 -12.44
N ASP A 5 -18.24 -14.52 -11.47
CA ASP A 5 -19.28 -15.47 -11.06
C ASP A 5 -20.56 -14.71 -10.60
N PRO A 6 -21.76 -15.18 -11.00
CA PRO A 6 -23.01 -14.49 -10.69
C PRO A 6 -23.28 -14.33 -9.18
N ALA A 7 -22.81 -15.25 -8.33
CA ALA A 7 -23.05 -15.22 -6.89
C ALA A 7 -22.31 -14.05 -6.18
N PRO A 8 -20.99 -13.86 -6.34
CA PRO A 8 -20.31 -12.67 -5.82
C PRO A 8 -20.78 -11.38 -6.51
N ALA A 9 -21.02 -11.39 -7.82
CA ALA A 9 -21.48 -10.21 -8.55
C ALA A 9 -22.82 -9.66 -8.02
N THR A 10 -23.78 -10.54 -7.73
CA THR A 10 -25.08 -10.14 -7.16
C THR A 10 -24.93 -9.64 -5.73
N SER A 11 -24.03 -10.24 -4.94
CA SER A 11 -23.78 -9.84 -3.56
C SER A 11 -23.12 -8.45 -3.49
N PHE A 12 -22.18 -8.14 -4.38
CA PHE A 12 -21.49 -6.85 -4.42
C PHE A 12 -22.42 -5.66 -4.62
N ALA A 13 -23.54 -5.84 -5.34
CA ALA A 13 -24.52 -4.77 -5.56
C ALA A 13 -25.20 -4.28 -4.26
N HIS A 14 -25.13 -5.06 -3.18
CA HIS A 14 -25.73 -4.74 -1.89
C HIS A 14 -24.72 -4.32 -0.82
N LEU A 15 -23.41 -4.33 -1.13
CA LEU A 15 -22.37 -4.00 -0.17
C LEU A 15 -21.95 -2.53 -0.31
N ASP A 16 -21.82 -1.83 0.83
CA ASP A 16 -21.33 -0.46 0.86
C ASP A 16 -19.79 -0.37 0.71
N ALA A 17 -19.09 -1.46 0.98
CA ALA A 17 -17.65 -1.59 0.75
C ALA A 17 -17.30 -3.03 0.37
N THR A 18 -16.31 -3.17 -0.50
CA THR A 18 -15.75 -4.45 -0.93
C THR A 18 -14.24 -4.44 -0.68
N THR A 19 -13.77 -5.41 0.09
CA THR A 19 -12.34 -5.64 0.32
C THR A 19 -11.95 -6.90 -0.44
N VAL A 20 -11.22 -6.72 -1.53
CA VAL A 20 -10.75 -7.83 -2.38
C VAL A 20 -9.41 -8.31 -1.86
N LEU A 21 -9.29 -9.61 -1.62
CA LEU A 21 -8.03 -10.25 -1.26
C LEU A 21 -7.44 -10.95 -2.49
N ASP A 22 -6.17 -10.70 -2.77
CA ASP A 22 -5.49 -11.14 -3.99
C ASP A 22 -4.27 -12.02 -3.69
N ARG A 23 -4.15 -13.13 -4.43
CA ARG A 23 -3.07 -14.09 -4.24
C ARG A 23 -1.70 -13.53 -4.62
N ALA A 24 -1.61 -12.78 -5.73
CA ALA A 24 -0.34 -12.21 -6.18
C ALA A 24 0.23 -11.23 -5.14
N ILE A 25 -0.63 -10.54 -4.37
CA ILE A 25 -0.21 -9.69 -3.25
C ILE A 25 0.34 -10.52 -2.09
N SER A 26 -0.32 -11.63 -1.73
CA SER A 26 0.19 -12.54 -0.70
C SER A 26 1.53 -13.19 -1.06
N GLU A 27 1.74 -13.50 -2.35
CA GLU A 27 2.99 -14.07 -2.87
C GLU A 27 4.16 -13.08 -2.79
N LYS A 28 3.88 -11.78 -2.80
CA LYS A 28 4.88 -10.72 -2.50
C LYS A 28 5.20 -10.61 -1.00
N GLY A 29 4.52 -11.37 -0.14
CA GLY A 29 4.64 -11.32 1.32
C GLY A 29 3.89 -10.17 1.99
N ILE A 30 3.01 -9.47 1.27
CA ILE A 30 2.25 -8.32 1.81
C ILE A 30 1.00 -8.85 2.52
N TYR A 31 0.88 -8.56 3.81
CA TYR A 31 -0.28 -8.90 4.63
C TYR A 31 -0.81 -7.67 5.38
N PRO A 32 -2.13 -7.41 5.34
CA PRO A 32 -3.16 -8.20 4.66
C PRO A 32 -3.05 -8.11 3.14
N ALA A 33 -3.43 -9.18 2.44
CA ALA A 33 -3.29 -9.30 0.98
C ALA A 33 -4.41 -8.55 0.22
N VAL A 34 -4.72 -7.34 0.64
CA VAL A 34 -5.79 -6.50 0.07
C VAL A 34 -5.32 -5.91 -1.26
N ASP A 35 -6.13 -6.03 -2.31
CA ASP A 35 -5.92 -5.29 -3.56
C ASP A 35 -6.50 -3.86 -3.42
N PRO A 36 -5.64 -2.82 -3.34
CA PRO A 36 -6.09 -1.44 -3.17
C PRO A 36 -6.76 -0.82 -4.41
N LEU A 37 -6.58 -1.43 -5.59
CA LEU A 37 -7.22 -1.00 -6.84
C LEU A 37 -8.50 -1.79 -7.13
N GLY A 38 -8.56 -3.04 -6.68
CA GLY A 38 -9.75 -3.90 -6.76
C GLY A 38 -10.77 -3.66 -5.64
N SER A 39 -10.34 -3.10 -4.51
CA SER A 39 -11.21 -2.78 -3.37
C SER A 39 -11.87 -1.41 -3.53
N THR A 40 -13.11 -1.28 -3.05
CA THR A 40 -13.89 -0.04 -3.19
C THR A 40 -14.78 0.19 -1.97
N SER A 41 -15.14 1.45 -1.73
CA SER A 41 -16.06 1.86 -0.67
C SER A 41 -16.90 3.03 -1.13
N ARG A 42 -18.21 2.95 -0.90
CA ARG A 42 -19.18 4.00 -1.21
C ARG A 42 -18.95 5.26 -0.38
N ILE A 43 -18.40 5.11 0.82
CA ILE A 43 -18.16 6.25 1.73
C ILE A 43 -16.86 6.98 1.42
N LEU A 44 -16.05 6.51 0.47
CA LEU A 44 -14.87 7.24 -0.01
C LEU A 44 -15.31 8.42 -0.92
N ASP A 45 -15.97 9.38 -0.28
CA ASP A 45 -16.50 10.63 -0.82
C ASP A 45 -16.02 11.78 0.08
N PRO A 46 -15.48 12.88 -0.47
CA PRO A 46 -14.93 13.97 0.34
C PRO A 46 -15.98 14.61 1.28
N ARG A 47 -17.27 14.50 0.95
CA ARG A 47 -18.36 15.00 1.81
C ARG A 47 -18.58 14.15 3.06
N ILE A 48 -18.07 12.92 3.08
CA ILE A 48 -18.20 11.97 4.20
C ILE A 48 -16.89 11.89 4.98
N VAL A 49 -15.77 11.64 4.29
CA VAL A 49 -14.46 11.40 4.94
C VAL A 49 -13.60 12.65 5.05
N GLY A 50 -14.00 13.77 4.44
CA GLY A 50 -13.20 14.98 4.34
C GLY A 50 -12.22 14.96 3.16
N ASP A 51 -11.80 16.14 2.73
CA ASP A 51 -10.93 16.30 1.56
C ASP A 51 -9.55 15.67 1.75
N GLU A 52 -8.97 15.77 2.94
CA GLU A 52 -7.60 15.27 3.21
C GLU A 52 -7.52 13.75 3.06
N HIS A 53 -8.46 13.03 3.68
CA HIS A 53 -8.54 11.58 3.56
C HIS A 53 -8.82 11.18 2.10
N TYR A 54 -9.83 11.79 1.48
CA TYR A 54 -10.21 11.48 0.11
C TYR A 54 -9.05 11.68 -0.88
N ASN A 55 -8.40 12.85 -0.84
CA ASN A 55 -7.30 13.18 -1.75
C ASN A 55 -6.09 12.29 -1.52
N THR A 56 -5.77 11.95 -0.26
CA THR A 56 -4.67 11.02 0.04
C THR A 56 -4.94 9.63 -0.52
N ALA A 57 -6.14 9.09 -0.31
CA ALA A 57 -6.54 7.80 -0.86
C ALA A 57 -6.50 7.79 -2.40
N ARG A 58 -6.97 8.85 -3.05
CA ARG A 58 -6.90 8.98 -4.53
C ARG A 58 -5.47 9.02 -5.05
N ARG A 59 -4.58 9.76 -4.40
CA ARG A 59 -3.15 9.81 -4.78
C ARG A 59 -2.46 8.46 -4.64
N VAL A 60 -2.76 7.72 -3.57
CA VAL A 60 -2.29 6.34 -3.39
C VAL A 60 -2.74 5.46 -4.56
N GLN A 61 -4.03 5.52 -4.92
CA GLN A 61 -4.58 4.78 -6.06
C GLN A 61 -3.94 5.19 -7.39
N GLU A 62 -3.73 6.48 -7.63
CA GLU A 62 -3.08 6.99 -8.85
C GLU A 62 -1.64 6.48 -9.00
N ILE A 63 -0.85 6.54 -7.92
CA ILE A 63 0.54 6.03 -7.91
C ILE A 63 0.55 4.52 -8.22
N LEU A 64 -0.30 3.75 -7.56
CA LEU A 64 -0.38 2.29 -7.76
C LEU A 64 -0.88 1.93 -9.16
N GLN A 65 -1.84 2.68 -9.70
CA GLN A 65 -2.35 2.48 -11.06
C GLN A 65 -1.27 2.79 -12.11
N ARG A 66 -0.50 3.87 -11.91
CA ARG A 66 0.63 4.21 -12.79
C ARG A 66 1.71 3.14 -12.70
N TYR A 67 2.05 2.68 -11.49
CA TYR A 67 2.99 1.58 -11.30
C TYR A 67 2.56 0.30 -12.03
N LYS A 68 1.28 -0.09 -11.92
CA LYS A 68 0.73 -1.24 -12.65
C LYS A 68 0.91 -1.10 -14.17
N SER A 69 0.71 0.09 -14.73
CA SER A 69 0.94 0.33 -16.17
C SER A 69 2.42 0.28 -16.58
N LEU A 70 3.33 0.55 -15.66
CA LEU A 70 4.78 0.50 -15.89
C LEU A 70 5.34 -0.93 -15.70
N GLN A 71 4.65 -1.81 -14.97
CA GLN A 71 5.12 -3.19 -14.72
C GLN A 71 5.34 -4.00 -16.01
N ASP A 72 4.45 -3.88 -17.00
CA ASP A 72 4.61 -4.58 -18.29
C ASP A 72 5.84 -4.09 -19.05
N ILE A 73 6.09 -2.78 -19.02
CA ILE A 73 7.28 -2.16 -19.63
C ILE A 73 8.54 -2.67 -18.91
N ILE A 74 8.55 -2.66 -17.58
CA ILE A 74 9.66 -3.15 -16.76
C ILE A 74 9.94 -4.64 -17.03
N ALA A 75 8.89 -5.45 -17.17
CA ALA A 75 9.03 -6.89 -17.40
C ALA A 75 9.63 -7.21 -18.79
N ILE A 76 9.41 -6.36 -19.79
CA ILE A 76 9.88 -6.56 -21.17
C ILE A 76 11.23 -5.89 -21.41
N LEU A 77 11.38 -4.62 -21.01
CA LEU A 77 12.50 -3.75 -21.35
C LEU A 77 13.50 -3.57 -20.19
N GLY A 78 13.05 -3.73 -18.95
CA GLY A 78 13.86 -3.48 -17.75
C GLY A 78 13.61 -2.09 -17.14
N MET A 79 14.17 -1.89 -15.95
CA MET A 79 13.97 -0.67 -15.15
C MET A 79 14.71 0.55 -15.73
N ASP A 80 15.84 0.31 -16.39
CA ASP A 80 16.74 1.35 -16.88
C ASP A 80 16.15 2.17 -18.05
N GLU A 81 15.19 1.58 -18.77
CA GLU A 81 14.50 2.17 -19.92
C GLU A 81 13.37 3.14 -19.54
N LEU A 82 13.06 3.25 -18.25
CA LEU A 82 12.08 4.23 -17.78
C LEU A 82 12.68 5.64 -17.69
N SER A 83 11.82 6.65 -17.85
CA SER A 83 12.19 8.03 -17.53
C SER A 83 12.52 8.16 -16.03
N GLU A 84 13.30 9.17 -15.65
CA GLU A 84 13.62 9.42 -14.23
C GLU A 84 12.36 9.69 -13.38
N GLU A 85 11.34 10.30 -13.99
CA GLU A 85 10.03 10.51 -13.36
C GLU A 85 9.30 9.18 -13.13
N ASP A 86 9.25 8.29 -14.13
CA ASP A 86 8.60 6.99 -13.99
C ASP A 86 9.37 6.09 -13.00
N LYS A 87 10.71 6.17 -12.95
CA LYS A 87 11.53 5.49 -11.92
C LYS A 87 11.16 5.97 -10.52
N LEU A 88 10.98 7.28 -10.34
CA LEU A 88 10.55 7.85 -9.06
C LEU A 88 9.16 7.34 -8.66
N ILE A 89 8.22 7.30 -9.60
CA ILE A 89 6.87 6.77 -9.36
C ILE A 89 6.94 5.30 -8.95
N VAL A 90 7.75 4.49 -9.63
CA VAL A 90 7.93 3.07 -9.29
C VAL A 90 8.52 2.90 -7.89
N ALA A 91 9.54 3.69 -7.54
CA ALA A 91 10.14 3.66 -6.21
C ALA A 91 9.12 4.01 -5.12
N ARG A 92 8.33 5.07 -5.31
CA ARG A 92 7.25 5.44 -4.38
C ARG A 92 6.16 4.39 -4.31
N ALA A 93 5.73 3.83 -5.44
CA ALA A 93 4.70 2.81 -5.48
C ALA A 93 5.10 1.54 -4.74
N ARG A 94 6.37 1.11 -4.85
CA ARG A 94 6.89 -0.03 -4.07
C ARG A 94 6.85 0.25 -2.57
N LYS A 95 7.23 1.46 -2.14
CA LYS A 95 7.12 1.87 -0.73
C LYS A 95 5.67 1.87 -0.26
N VAL A 96 4.75 2.39 -1.07
CA VAL A 96 3.30 2.40 -0.79
C VAL A 96 2.76 0.97 -0.68
N GLU A 97 3.08 0.07 -1.63
CA GLU A 97 2.68 -1.35 -1.56
C GLU A 97 3.17 -2.02 -0.27
N ARG A 98 4.41 -1.72 0.15
CA ARG A 98 4.97 -2.25 1.40
C ARG A 98 4.31 -1.64 2.62
N PHE A 99 4.05 -0.33 2.63
CA PHE A 99 3.44 0.38 3.77
C PHE A 99 1.96 0.02 3.99
N LEU A 100 1.30 -0.57 2.99
CA LEU A 100 -0.02 -1.20 3.16
C LEU A 100 0.02 -2.50 3.96
N SER A 101 1.22 -3.08 4.21
CA SER A 101 1.36 -4.23 5.11
C SER A 101 1.39 -3.80 6.57
N GLN A 102 0.77 -4.60 7.44
CA GLN A 102 0.64 -4.31 8.86
C GLN A 102 0.73 -5.61 9.69
N PRO A 103 1.53 -5.65 10.76
CA PRO A 103 1.56 -6.80 11.66
C PRO A 103 0.26 -6.87 12.48
N PHE A 104 -0.33 -8.05 12.53
CA PHE A 104 -1.60 -8.29 13.25
C PHE A 104 -1.39 -8.90 14.62
N PHE A 105 -2.13 -8.43 15.62
CA PHE A 105 -2.14 -9.01 16.98
C PHE A 105 -2.44 -10.51 16.99
N VAL A 106 -3.37 -10.95 16.13
CA VAL A 106 -3.73 -12.38 16.01
C VAL A 106 -2.64 -13.23 15.35
N ALA A 107 -1.70 -12.60 14.65
CA ALA A 107 -0.62 -13.27 13.92
C ALA A 107 0.69 -13.30 14.70
N GLU A 108 0.81 -12.60 15.84
CA GLU A 108 2.04 -12.49 16.64
C GLU A 108 2.67 -13.85 16.98
N VAL A 109 1.83 -14.82 17.33
CA VAL A 109 2.25 -16.20 17.64
C VAL A 109 2.91 -16.92 16.46
N PHE A 110 2.67 -16.47 15.23
CA PHE A 110 3.24 -17.07 14.02
C PHE A 110 4.37 -16.23 13.43
N THR A 111 4.28 -14.90 13.52
CA THR A 111 5.24 -13.97 12.91
C THR A 111 6.36 -13.57 13.86
N ASN A 112 6.17 -13.75 15.17
CA ASN A 112 7.06 -13.26 16.23
C ASN A 112 7.31 -11.74 16.17
N SER A 113 6.38 -11.01 15.58
CA SER A 113 6.38 -9.54 15.49
C SER A 113 5.12 -9.02 16.17
N PRO A 114 5.22 -8.05 17.11
CA PRO A 114 4.07 -7.50 17.80
C PRO A 114 3.12 -6.83 16.80
N GLY A 115 1.82 -7.05 17.00
CA GLY A 115 0.77 -6.39 16.27
C GLY A 115 0.73 -4.91 16.60
N VAL A 116 0.26 -4.12 15.64
CA VAL A 116 0.14 -2.67 15.81
C VAL A 116 -1.28 -2.26 15.45
N LEU A 117 -1.86 -1.34 16.22
CA LEU A 117 -3.08 -0.62 15.88
C LEU A 117 -2.66 0.77 15.41
N VAL A 118 -3.09 1.17 14.21
CA VAL A 118 -2.75 2.47 13.63
C VAL A 118 -4.02 3.33 13.61
N ASP A 119 -3.91 4.54 14.14
CA ASP A 119 -5.01 5.49 14.13
C ASP A 119 -5.22 6.09 12.74
N LEU A 120 -6.48 6.40 12.42
CA LEU A 120 -6.87 6.92 11.10
C LEU A 120 -6.07 8.16 10.68
N GLN A 121 -5.82 9.07 11.63
CA GLN A 121 -5.08 10.31 11.36
C GLN A 121 -3.62 10.03 11.01
N ASP A 122 -3.00 9.03 11.64
CA ASP A 122 -1.61 8.68 11.39
C ASP A 122 -1.47 7.93 10.07
N THR A 123 -2.46 7.11 9.70
CA THR A 123 -2.55 6.52 8.36
C THR A 123 -2.59 7.61 7.28
N ILE A 124 -3.50 8.58 7.41
CA ILE A 124 -3.64 9.66 6.41
C ILE A 124 -2.35 10.46 6.29
N LYS A 125 -1.75 10.87 7.41
CA LYS A 125 -0.49 11.62 7.41
C LYS A 125 0.67 10.84 6.80
N GLY A 126 0.83 9.57 7.20
CA GLY A 126 1.91 8.71 6.70
C GLY A 126 1.84 8.51 5.19
N PHE A 127 0.66 8.19 4.65
CA PHE A 127 0.47 8.05 3.20
C PHE A 127 0.58 9.39 2.46
N ALA A 128 0.06 10.48 3.01
CA ALA A 128 0.14 11.80 2.38
C ALA A 128 1.60 12.24 2.19
N ALA A 129 2.42 12.11 3.24
CA ALA A 129 3.84 12.44 3.21
C ALA A 129 4.63 11.50 2.29
N LEU A 130 4.30 10.20 2.27
CA LEU A 130 4.88 9.25 1.33
C LEU A 130 4.56 9.59 -0.12
N CYS A 131 3.31 10.00 -0.42
CA CYS A 131 2.90 10.46 -1.74
C CYS A 131 3.56 11.80 -2.14
N ASN A 132 3.93 12.66 -1.19
CA ASN A 132 4.64 13.91 -1.42
C ASN A 132 6.14 13.68 -1.73
N GLY A 133 6.69 12.54 -1.32
CA GLY A 133 8.11 12.21 -1.48
C GLY A 133 8.97 12.57 -0.27
N ASP A 134 8.35 12.93 0.87
CA ASP A 134 9.06 13.35 2.08
C ASP A 134 10.01 12.24 2.59
N TYR A 135 9.68 10.98 2.29
CA TYR A 135 10.43 9.79 2.66
C TYR A 135 11.09 9.06 1.47
N ASP A 136 11.37 9.77 0.37
CA ASP A 136 12.04 9.19 -0.80
C ASP A 136 13.46 8.68 -0.48
N HIS A 137 14.11 9.25 0.52
CA HIS A 137 15.43 8.86 0.99
C HIS A 137 15.46 7.55 1.80
N LEU A 138 14.31 7.09 2.34
CA LEU A 138 14.24 5.85 3.12
C LEU A 138 14.23 4.61 2.22
N PRO A 139 14.84 3.49 2.64
CA PRO A 139 14.82 2.25 1.86
C PRO A 139 13.43 1.60 1.85
N GLU A 140 13.07 0.88 0.79
CA GLU A 140 11.77 0.20 0.66
C GLU A 140 11.47 -0.77 1.83
N ALA A 141 12.51 -1.46 2.32
CA ALA A 141 12.38 -2.42 3.42
C ALA A 141 11.94 -1.80 4.75
N ALA A 142 12.13 -0.48 4.94
CA ALA A 142 11.68 0.23 6.12
C ALA A 142 10.16 0.30 6.23
N PHE A 143 9.45 0.26 5.09
CA PHE A 143 7.99 0.36 5.03
C PHE A 143 7.28 -0.99 5.15
N TYR A 144 8.03 -2.09 5.25
CA TYR A 144 7.43 -3.42 5.33
C TYR A 144 7.09 -3.81 6.77
N MET A 145 5.87 -4.27 7.03
CA MET A 145 5.40 -4.76 8.34
C MET A 145 5.68 -3.78 9.49
N VAL A 146 5.23 -2.54 9.30
CA VAL A 146 5.29 -1.45 10.29
C VAL A 146 3.89 -0.87 10.47
N GLY A 147 3.65 -0.10 11.53
CA GLY A 147 2.35 0.54 11.75
C GLY A 147 2.31 1.97 11.21
N THR A 148 3.00 2.86 11.91
CA THR A 148 3.03 4.30 11.62
C THR A 148 4.24 4.68 10.76
N ILE A 149 4.30 5.94 10.34
CA ILE A 149 5.44 6.43 9.58
C ILE A 149 6.69 6.59 10.46
N GLU A 150 6.50 6.86 11.74
CA GLU A 150 7.54 6.88 12.76
C GLU A 150 8.18 5.49 12.90
N ASP A 151 7.38 4.42 12.94
CA ASP A 151 7.89 3.05 12.96
C ASP A 151 8.76 2.74 11.73
N ALA A 152 8.37 3.26 10.56
CA ALA A 152 9.15 3.11 9.33
C ALA A 152 10.51 3.85 9.43
N MET A 153 10.53 5.05 10.01
CA MET A 153 11.76 5.80 10.25
C MET A 153 12.69 5.08 11.22
N GLU A 154 12.19 4.63 12.37
CA GLU A 154 12.97 3.87 13.35
C GLU A 154 13.55 2.58 12.74
N LYS A 155 12.75 1.89 11.91
CA LYS A 155 13.20 0.71 11.19
C LYS A 155 14.29 1.05 10.16
N ALA A 156 14.17 2.17 9.46
CA ALA A 156 15.21 2.63 8.53
C ALA A 156 16.53 2.91 9.24
N GLU A 157 16.49 3.55 10.42
CA GLU A 157 17.68 3.81 11.24
C GLU A 157 18.35 2.51 11.68
N ARG A 158 17.58 1.52 12.14
CA ARG A 158 18.10 0.19 12.46
C ARG A 158 18.77 -0.49 11.27
N LEU A 159 18.13 -0.47 10.10
CA LEU A 159 18.70 -1.06 8.89
C LEU A 159 20.00 -0.37 8.47
N ALA A 160 20.09 0.95 8.63
CA ALA A 160 21.31 1.70 8.36
C ALA A 160 22.43 1.34 9.34
N ALA A 161 22.11 1.17 10.63
CA ALA A 161 23.06 0.77 11.66
C ALA A 161 23.57 -0.67 11.49
N GLU A 162 22.72 -1.59 11.03
CA GLU A 162 23.10 -2.99 10.74
C GLU A 162 23.97 -3.13 9.48
N ALA A 163 23.90 -2.16 8.56
CA ALA A 163 24.68 -2.13 7.32
C ALA A 163 26.05 -1.43 7.45
N ALA A 164 26.29 -0.72 8.55
CA ALA A 164 27.52 0.01 8.86
C ALA A 164 28.56 -0.84 9.60
#